data_AF-A0A7G2LWQ9-F1
#
_entry.id   AF-A0A7G2LWQ9-F1
#
_cell.length_a   1.000
_cell.length_b   1.000
_cell.length_c   1.000
_cell.angle_alpha   90.00
_cell.angle_beta   90.00
_cell.angle_gamma   90.00
#
_symmetry.space_group_name_H-M   'P 1'
#
loop_
_entity.id
_entity.type
_entity.pdbx_description
1 polymer ?
#
loop_
_entity_poly.entity_id
_entity_poly.type
_entity_poly.pdbx_seq_one_letter_code
_entity_poly.pdbx_strand_id
1 'polypeptide(L)' 'MKGRTIILDHLGDVEAAALMVDGKLDDFLVDSDAPRVGTVYRAIADRPVKGQGGM' A
#
# COMPACT_ATOMS: atom_id res chain seq x y z
N MET A 1 -15.88 -22.39 2.13
CA MET A 1 -15.10 -22.26 3.38
C MET A 1 -15.84 -21.29 4.28
N LYS A 2 -15.76 -21.42 5.61
CA LYS A 2 -16.27 -20.37 6.52
C LYS A 2 -15.09 -19.57 7.05
N GLY A 3 -15.18 -18.24 7.02
CA GLY A 3 -14.18 -17.35 7.60
C GLY A 3 -13.42 -16.49 6.58
N ARG A 4 -12.44 -15.75 7.10
CA ARG A 4 -11.61 -14.80 6.35
C ARG A 4 -10.21 -15.34 6.23
N THR A 5 -9.65 -15.31 5.03
CA THR A 5 -8.27 -15.73 4.76
C THR A 5 -7.59 -14.66 3.91
N ILE A 6 -6.35 -14.34 4.25
CA ILE A 6 -5.50 -13.50 3.38
C ILE A 6 -4.54 -14.46 2.67
N ILE A 7 -4.53 -14.40 1.34
CA ILE A 7 -3.57 -15.11 0.50
C ILE A 7 -2.52 -14.09 0.07
N LEU A 8 -1.24 -14.41 0.29
CA LEU A 8 -0.11 -13.60 -0.14
C LEU A 8 0.65 -14.39 -1.21
N ASP A 9 0.89 -13.79 -2.36
CA ASP A 9 1.60 -14.41 -3.48
C ASP A 9 2.22 -13.34 -4.38
N HIS A 10 2.72 -13.72 -5.56
CA HIS A 10 3.23 -12.80 -6.57
C HIS A 10 2.45 -12.93 -7.88
N LEU A 11 2.25 -11.79 -8.55
CA LEU A 11 1.83 -11.73 -9.95
C LEU A 11 3.07 -11.44 -10.81
N GLY A 12 3.74 -12.50 -11.25
CA GLY A 12 5.09 -12.38 -11.81
C GLY A 12 6.09 -12.05 -10.70
N ASP A 13 6.79 -10.91 -10.82
CA ASP A 13 7.75 -10.42 -9.82
C ASP A 13 7.13 -9.44 -8.81
N VAL A 14 5.83 -9.14 -8.92
CA VAL A 14 5.15 -8.13 -8.10
C VAL A 14 4.36 -8.80 -6.98
N GLU A 15 4.60 -8.41 -5.73
CA GLU A 15 3.84 -8.91 -4.58
C GLU A 15 2.35 -8.58 -4.70
N ALA A 16 1.49 -9.51 -4.30
CA ALA A 16 0.04 -9.37 -4.33
C ALA A 16 -0.61 -10.03 -3.10
N ALA A 17 -1.77 -9.51 -2.72
CA ALA A 17 -2.56 -10.02 -1.61
C ALA A 17 -4.04 -10.11 -2.00
N ALA A 18 -4.69 -11.24 -1.66
CA ALA A 18 -6.12 -11.44 -1.85
C ALA A 18 -6.81 -11.67 -0.51
N LEU A 19 -7.89 -10.93 -0.25
CA LEU A 19 -8.80 -11.21 0.84
C LEU A 19 -9.91 -12.14 0.35
N MET A 20 -9.98 -13.32 0.96
CA MET A 20 -11.04 -14.30 0.73
C MET A 20 -12.02 -14.27 1.89
N VAL A 21 -13.32 -14.12 1.59
CA VAL A 21 -14.42 -14.20 2.56
C VAL A 21 -15.36 -15.31 2.14
N ASP A 22 -15.50 -16.31 3.01
CA ASP A 22 -16.34 -17.50 2.78
C ASP A 22 -16.07 -18.25 1.46
N GLY A 23 -14.82 -18.20 1.00
CA GLY A 23 -14.36 -18.83 -0.25
C GLY A 23 -14.62 -18.01 -1.51
N LYS A 24 -15.02 -16.74 -1.39
CA LYS A 24 -15.11 -15.78 -2.50
C LYS A 24 -14.05 -14.70 -2.36
N LEU A 25 -13.57 -14.20 -3.50
CA LEU A 25 -12.69 -13.03 -3.53
C LEU A 25 -13.49 -11.79 -3.13
N ASP A 26 -13.03 -11.11 -2.10
CA ASP A 26 -13.64 -9.90 -1.56
C ASP A 26 -12.83 -8.66 -1.93
N ASP A 27 -11.50 -8.75 -1.80
CA ASP A 27 -10.57 -7.68 -2.16
C ASP A 27 -9.27 -8.24 -2.74
N PHE A 28 -8.61 -7.46 -3.58
CA PHE A 28 -7.36 -7.82 -4.22
C PHE A 28 -6.44 -6.61 -4.37
N LEU A 29 -5.23 -6.75 -3.84
CA LEU A 29 -4.21 -5.72 -3.88
C LEU A 29 -2.99 -6.24 -4.63
N VAL A 30 -2.49 -5.43 -5.56
CA VAL A 30 -1.20 -5.63 -6.24
C VAL A 30 -0.28 -4.52 -5.79
N ASP A 31 0.94 -4.87 -5.40
CA ASP A 31 1.93 -3.88 -4.99
C ASP A 31 2.36 -2.98 -6.15
N SER A 32 2.91 -1.82 -5.83
CA SER A 32 3.50 -0.89 -6.78
C SER A 32 4.80 -0.33 -6.25
N ASP A 33 5.64 0.16 -7.16
CA ASP A 33 6.92 0.80 -6.86
C ASP A 33 6.79 2.23 -6.30
N ALA A 34 5.56 2.75 -6.23
CA ALA A 34 5.28 4.10 -5.78
C ALA A 34 5.07 4.18 -4.26
N PRO A 35 5.44 5.31 -3.63
CA PRO A 35 5.09 5.57 -2.23
C PRO A 35 3.58 5.47 -1.99
N ARG A 36 3.18 4.77 -0.92
CA ARG A 36 1.78 4.69 -0.51
C ARG A 36 1.41 5.86 0.40
N VAL A 37 0.11 6.17 0.50
CA VAL A 37 -0.36 7.10 1.53
C VAL A 37 0.02 6.55 2.90
N GLY A 38 0.68 7.38 3.71
CA GLY A 38 1.22 6.98 5.00
C GLY A 38 2.66 6.44 4.95
N THR A 39 3.29 6.32 3.77
CA THR A 39 4.73 6.04 3.70
C THR A 39 5.50 7.15 4.40
N VAL A 40 6.36 6.76 5.34
CA VAL A 40 7.19 7.68 6.12
C VAL A 40 8.57 7.75 5.50
N TYR A 41 8.98 8.95 5.09
CA TYR A 41 10.33 9.22 4.59
C TYR A 41 11.17 9.94 5.63
N ARG A 42 12.49 9.73 5.52
CA ARG A 42 13.49 10.61 6.12
C ARG A 42 14.05 11.52 5.02
N ALA A 43 13.92 12.83 5.22
CA ALA A 43 14.46 13.83 4.31
C ALA A 43 15.21 14.92 5.09
N ILE A 44 16.08 15.64 4.40
CA ILE A 44 16.62 16.92 4.87
C ILE A 44 15.75 17.99 4.22
N ALA A 45 15.23 18.90 5.02
CA ALA A 45 14.42 19.99 4.49
C ALA A 45 15.34 21.08 3.93
N ASP A 46 15.06 21.56 2.71
CA ASP A 46 15.88 22.57 2.06
C ASP A 46 15.62 23.97 2.64
N ARG A 47 14.57 24.65 2.19
CA ARG A 47 14.20 25.98 2.69
C ARG A 47 12.69 26.16 2.73
N PRO A 48 12.16 26.88 3.73
CA PRO A 48 10.77 27.28 3.73
C PRO A 48 10.49 28.34 2.66
N VAL A 49 9.27 28.34 2.11
CA VAL A 49 8.81 29.35 1.15
C VAL A 49 7.74 30.24 1.78
N LYS A 50 7.95 31.57 1.74
CA LYS A 50 7.03 32.55 2.32
C LYS A 50 5.62 32.40 1.73
N GLY A 51 4.62 32.35 2.60
CA GLY A 51 3.20 32.24 2.21
C GLY A 51 2.66 30.82 2.09
N GLN A 52 3.48 29.78 2.26
CA GLN A 52 3.03 28.37 2.15
C GLN A 52 2.45 27.79 3.46
N GLY A 53 2.70 28.42 4.61
CA GLY A 53 2.18 27.96 5.90
C GLY A 53 2.80 26.64 6.41
N GLY A 54 3.93 26.22 5.84
CA GLY A 54 4.67 25.01 6.21
C GLY A 54 6.17 25.13 5.89
N MET A 55 6.86 23.99 5.88
CA MET A 55 8.14 23.87 5.15
C MET A 55 7.88 23.94 3.65
#